data_AF-A0A354XLZ8-F1
#
_entry.id   AF-A0A354XLZ8-F1
#
_cell.length_a   1.000
_cell.length_b   1.000
_cell.length_c   1.000
_cell.angle_alpha   90.00
_cell.angle_beta   90.00
_cell.angle_gamma   90.00
#
_symmetry.space_group_name_H-M   'P 1'
#
loop_
_entity.id
_entity.type
_entity.pdbx_description
1 polymer ?
#
loop_
_entity_poly.entity_id
_entity_poly.type
_entity_poly.pdbx_seq_one_letter_code
_entity_poly.pdbx_strand_id
1 'polypeptide(L)'
;MSDYVLAAIDGSHYAESVCDYAVWAATALSAPLRFLHTVDNHTQVAEPDLTGHLGLGTREHLLEQLSDIEEQRGKLARQQGRLILDAAKARVEAAGFAEPPCMQRNGTLVDTLAEHEKEIRLLVLGKRGETAHQASGHLGSNLERVVRELHRPILMVPKAFTLPKRVLMAFDGSKTARKGVEMLAKSPLFDDASCYVVIVGAETAENHSQLQWAMDTLQAAGRQTEGAIRAGEVEETLRAYKQEKDIDLLVMGAYGHSRIRHLLVGSTTTAMLRNAHLPVLILR
;
A
#
# COMPACT_ATOMS: atom_id res chain seq x y z
N MET A 1 -5.32 3.35 -23.12
CA MET A 1 -5.68 4.20 -21.96
C MET A 1 -4.40 4.51 -21.21
N SER A 2 -4.20 5.76 -20.77
CA SER A 2 -3.08 6.11 -19.87
C SER A 2 -3.24 5.35 -18.56
N ASP A 3 -2.13 4.93 -17.97
CA ASP A 3 -2.11 4.43 -16.61
C ASP A 3 -2.38 5.57 -15.60
N TYR A 4 -2.84 5.23 -14.40
CA TYR A 4 -3.25 6.19 -13.36
C TYR A 4 -2.75 5.81 -11.97
N VAL A 5 -2.70 6.80 -11.08
CA VAL A 5 -2.55 6.59 -9.63
C VAL A 5 -3.92 6.24 -9.06
N LEU A 6 -4.02 5.10 -8.36
CA LEU A 6 -5.24 4.66 -7.70
C LEU A 6 -5.08 4.85 -6.19
N ALA A 7 -5.97 5.60 -5.57
CA ALA A 7 -6.05 5.76 -4.13
C ALA A 7 -7.20 4.92 -3.58
N ALA A 8 -6.88 3.86 -2.83
CA ALA A 8 -7.87 3.04 -2.14
C ALA A 8 -8.15 3.65 -0.75
N ILE A 9 -9.39 4.11 -0.56
CA ILE A 9 -9.82 4.82 0.66
C ILE A 9 -10.98 4.09 1.34
N ASP A 10 -11.02 4.22 2.66
CA ASP A 10 -12.05 3.68 3.53
C ASP A 10 -12.38 4.67 4.66
N GLY A 11 -13.22 4.27 5.62
CA GLY A 11 -13.58 5.11 6.77
C GLY A 11 -12.46 5.27 7.81
N SER A 12 -11.22 4.85 7.53
CA SER A 12 -10.14 4.87 8.50
C SER A 12 -9.48 6.24 8.65
N HIS A 13 -8.74 6.41 9.75
CA HIS A 13 -7.89 7.57 9.99
C HIS A 13 -6.71 7.73 9.01
N TYR A 14 -6.55 6.83 8.03
CA TYR A 14 -5.53 6.94 7.00
C TYR A 14 -6.05 7.61 5.72
N ALA A 15 -7.36 7.75 5.55
CA ALA A 15 -7.98 8.23 4.30
C ALA A 15 -7.44 9.60 3.85
N GLU A 16 -7.28 10.55 4.79
CA GLU A 16 -6.73 11.88 4.49
C GLU A 16 -5.29 11.80 3.97
N SER A 17 -4.42 11.05 4.66
CA SER A 17 -3.04 10.85 4.27
C SER A 17 -2.94 10.13 2.91
N VAL A 18 -3.81 9.14 2.66
CA VAL A 18 -3.91 8.48 1.35
C VAL A 18 -4.20 9.50 0.25
N CYS A 19 -5.14 10.43 0.48
CA CYS A 19 -5.42 11.50 -0.49
C CYS A 19 -4.19 12.37 -0.75
N ASP A 20 -3.50 12.82 0.30
CA ASP A 20 -2.35 13.72 0.18
C ASP A 20 -1.18 13.06 -0.56
N TYR A 21 -0.83 11.83 -0.21
CA TYR A 21 0.20 11.06 -0.91
C TYR A 21 -0.20 10.73 -2.35
N ALA A 22 -1.50 10.49 -2.62
CA ALA A 22 -1.96 10.22 -3.97
C ALA A 22 -1.91 11.46 -4.86
N VAL A 23 -2.22 12.65 -4.33
CA VAL A 23 -2.05 13.93 -5.04
C VAL A 23 -0.57 14.19 -5.33
N TRP A 24 0.30 14.02 -4.32
CA TRP A 24 1.75 14.15 -4.50
C TRP A 24 2.25 13.21 -5.60
N ALA A 25 1.91 11.92 -5.51
CA ALA A 25 2.38 10.94 -6.48
C ALA A 25 1.80 11.17 -7.88
N ALA A 26 0.51 11.50 -8.00
CA ALA A 26 -0.12 11.80 -9.29
C ALA A 26 0.53 13.02 -9.98
N THR A 27 0.83 14.06 -9.19
CA THR A 27 1.52 15.27 -9.67
C THR A 27 2.94 14.93 -10.14
N ALA A 28 3.74 14.27 -9.29
CA ALA A 28 5.11 13.89 -9.63
C ALA A 28 5.18 12.94 -10.84
N LEU A 29 4.19 12.04 -10.97
CA LEU A 29 4.11 11.09 -12.09
C LEU A 29 3.50 11.69 -13.37
N SER A 30 2.92 12.90 -13.29
CA SER A 30 2.08 13.48 -14.34
C SER A 30 1.00 12.49 -14.82
N ALA A 31 0.35 11.81 -13.85
CA ALA A 31 -0.63 10.77 -14.10
C ALA A 31 -2.00 11.15 -13.53
N PRO A 32 -3.12 10.72 -14.16
CA PRO A 32 -4.45 10.90 -13.57
C PRO A 32 -4.55 10.25 -12.19
N LEU A 33 -5.34 10.84 -11.30
CA LEU A 33 -5.70 10.27 -10.00
C LEU A 33 -7.12 9.70 -10.07
N ARG A 34 -7.33 8.51 -9.50
CA ARG A 34 -8.66 7.94 -9.27
C ARG A 34 -8.79 7.48 -7.82
N PHE A 35 -9.99 7.63 -7.26
CA PHE A 35 -10.33 7.10 -5.94
C PHE A 35 -11.15 5.82 -6.06
N LEU A 36 -10.86 4.85 -5.19
CA LEU A 36 -11.61 3.61 -5.06
C LEU A 36 -12.05 3.41 -3.62
N HIS A 37 -13.33 3.11 -3.43
CA HIS A 37 -13.87 2.57 -2.20
C HIS A 37 -14.61 1.26 -2.49
N THR A 38 -14.30 0.21 -1.72
CA THR A 38 -14.98 -1.09 -1.83
C THR A 38 -15.91 -1.31 -0.64
N VAL A 39 -17.15 -1.67 -0.95
CA VAL A 39 -18.15 -2.09 0.03
C VAL A 39 -18.11 -3.61 0.09
N ASP A 40 -17.47 -4.14 1.14
CA ASP A 40 -17.43 -5.58 1.37
C ASP A 40 -18.70 -6.01 2.11
N ASN A 41 -19.59 -6.69 1.39
CA ASN A 41 -20.83 -7.21 1.96
C ASN A 41 -20.63 -8.57 2.66
N HIS A 42 -19.42 -9.14 2.64
CA HIS A 42 -19.11 -10.44 3.24
C HIS A 42 -18.64 -10.36 4.69
N THR A 43 -19.19 -9.44 5.50
CA THR A 43 -19.13 -9.63 6.95
C THR A 43 -19.82 -10.95 7.27
N GLN A 44 -19.02 -11.98 7.54
CA GLN A 44 -19.46 -13.25 8.10
C GLN A 44 -20.21 -12.94 9.40
N VAL A 45 -21.51 -12.71 9.30
CA VAL A 45 -22.39 -13.07 10.41
C VAL A 45 -22.24 -14.58 10.46
N ALA A 46 -21.49 -15.07 11.45
CA ALA A 46 -21.48 -16.49 11.74
C ALA A 46 -22.95 -16.89 11.87
N GLU A 47 -23.47 -17.66 10.89
CA GLU A 47 -24.79 -18.25 11.01
C GLU A 47 -24.77 -18.98 12.36
N PRO A 48 -25.57 -18.57 13.35
CA PRO A 48 -25.64 -19.33 14.58
C PRO A 48 -26.12 -20.72 14.15
N ASP A 49 -25.40 -21.76 14.57
CA ASP A 49 -25.79 -23.15 14.32
C ASP A 49 -27.09 -23.42 15.09
N LEU A 50 -28.22 -23.18 14.42
CA LEU A 50 -29.57 -23.30 14.99
C LEU A 50 -30.22 -24.64 14.61
N THR A 51 -29.42 -25.62 14.18
CA THR A 51 -29.89 -26.89 13.59
C THR A 51 -30.69 -27.79 14.55
N GLY A 52 -30.78 -27.44 15.84
CA GLY A 52 -31.44 -28.29 16.84
C GLY A 52 -32.84 -27.90 17.34
N HIS A 53 -33.31 -26.64 17.19
CA HIS A 53 -34.41 -26.15 18.05
C HIS A 53 -35.49 -25.25 17.44
N LEU A 54 -35.49 -24.97 16.13
CA LEU A 54 -36.46 -24.03 15.54
C LEU A 54 -37.54 -24.76 14.72
N GLY A 55 -38.82 -24.50 15.04
CA GLY A 55 -39.94 -24.92 14.20
C GLY A 55 -39.87 -24.26 12.82
N LEU A 56 -40.40 -24.93 11.78
CA LEU A 56 -40.27 -24.56 10.37
C LEU A 56 -40.55 -23.05 10.14
N GLY A 57 -41.69 -22.54 10.59
CA GLY A 57 -42.07 -21.12 10.44
C GLY A 57 -41.17 -20.09 11.12
N THR A 58 -40.40 -20.47 12.15
CA THR A 58 -39.46 -19.56 12.83
C THR A 58 -38.21 -19.35 11.98
N ARG A 59 -37.80 -20.35 11.20
CA ARG A 59 -36.64 -20.24 10.31
C ARG A 59 -36.91 -19.29 9.15
N GLU A 60 -38.05 -19.44 8.48
CA GLU A 60 -38.42 -18.54 7.37
C GLU A 60 -38.50 -17.08 7.84
N HIS A 61 -39.14 -16.83 8.99
CA HIS A 61 -39.23 -15.49 9.55
C HIS A 61 -37.86 -14.89 9.92
N LEU A 62 -36.95 -15.68 10.51
CA LEU A 62 -35.60 -15.22 10.83
C LEU A 62 -34.77 -14.94 9.57
N LEU A 63 -34.92 -15.74 8.50
CA LEU A 63 -34.24 -15.51 7.23
C LEU A 63 -34.74 -14.22 6.55
N GLU A 64 -36.06 -13.96 6.59
CA GLU A 64 -36.62 -12.69 6.11
C GLU A 64 -36.07 -11.50 6.91
N GLN A 65 -36.05 -11.59 8.24
CA GLN A 65 -35.48 -10.54 9.09
C GLN A 65 -33.99 -10.30 8.81
N LEU A 66 -33.21 -11.37 8.61
CA LEU A 66 -31.79 -11.26 8.25
C LEU A 66 -31.61 -10.59 6.89
N SER A 67 -32.41 -10.98 5.88
CA SER A 67 -32.39 -10.35 4.56
C SER A 67 -32.71 -8.85 4.63
N ASP A 68 -33.72 -8.46 5.40
CA ASP A 68 -34.06 -7.04 5.60
C ASP A 68 -32.93 -6.26 6.27
N ILE A 69 -32.29 -6.85 7.29
CA ILE A 69 -31.13 -6.25 7.97
C ILE A 69 -29.95 -6.11 7.01
N GLU A 70 -29.65 -7.13 6.20
CA GLU A 70 -28.58 -7.10 5.21
C GLU A 70 -28.83 -6.04 4.14
N GLU A 71 -30.08 -5.90 3.66
CA GLU A 71 -30.45 -4.87 2.70
C GLU A 71 -30.25 -3.47 3.28
N GLN A 72 -30.71 -3.24 4.52
CA GLN A 72 -30.52 -1.96 5.21
C GLN A 72 -29.04 -1.64 5.43
N ARG A 73 -28.25 -2.62 5.87
CA ARG A 73 -26.79 -2.48 6.02
C ARG A 73 -26.11 -2.15 4.70
N GLY A 74 -26.48 -2.84 3.63
CA GLY A 74 -25.95 -2.59 2.29
C GLY A 74 -26.31 -1.20 1.76
N LYS A 75 -27.51 -0.68 2.07
CA LYS A 75 -27.89 0.71 1.74
C LYS A 75 -27.03 1.72 2.52
N LEU A 76 -26.87 1.52 3.83
CA LEU A 76 -26.07 2.40 4.68
C LEU A 76 -24.60 2.40 4.27
N ALA A 77 -23.99 1.24 4.07
CA ALA A 77 -22.60 1.11 3.66
C ALA A 77 -22.33 1.78 2.30
N ARG A 78 -23.30 1.69 1.36
CA ARG A 78 -23.22 2.42 0.09
C ARG A 78 -23.24 3.93 0.28
N GLN A 79 -24.12 4.45 1.13
CA GLN A 79 -24.19 5.88 1.43
C GLN A 79 -22.91 6.37 2.14
N GLN A 80 -22.39 5.61 3.10
CA GLN A 80 -21.12 5.92 3.76
C GLN A 80 -19.95 5.96 2.78
N GLY A 81 -19.84 4.95 1.93
CA GLY A 81 -18.82 4.91 0.88
C GLY A 81 -18.88 6.11 -0.06
N ARG A 82 -20.10 6.57 -0.39
CA ARG A 82 -20.29 7.77 -1.19
C ARG A 82 -19.78 9.03 -0.47
N LEU A 83 -20.11 9.20 0.81
CA LEU A 83 -19.63 10.32 1.62
C LEU A 83 -18.10 10.33 1.76
N ILE A 84 -17.48 9.16 1.90
CA ILE A 84 -16.00 9.01 1.93
C ILE A 84 -15.38 9.51 0.62
N LEU A 85 -15.93 9.08 -0.52
CA LEU A 85 -15.45 9.50 -1.84
C LEU A 85 -15.67 11.00 -2.08
N ASP A 86 -16.82 11.54 -1.66
CA ASP A 86 -17.11 12.97 -1.80
C ASP A 86 -16.17 13.82 -0.92
N ALA A 87 -15.86 13.37 0.30
CA ALA A 87 -14.90 14.03 1.18
C ALA A 87 -13.46 14.00 0.61
N ALA A 88 -13.04 12.87 0.04
CA ALA A 88 -11.75 12.75 -0.63
C ALA A 88 -11.65 13.67 -1.86
N LYS A 89 -12.72 13.72 -2.68
CA LYS A 89 -12.82 14.64 -3.81
C LYS A 89 -12.67 16.09 -3.36
N ALA A 90 -13.46 16.52 -2.36
CA ALA A 90 -13.40 17.88 -1.84
C ALA A 90 -12.01 18.26 -1.31
N ARG A 91 -11.32 17.32 -0.63
CA ARG A 91 -9.96 17.54 -0.11
C ARG A 91 -8.96 17.82 -1.23
N VAL A 92 -8.96 17.01 -2.29
CA VAL A 92 -7.98 17.19 -3.36
C VAL A 92 -8.29 18.40 -4.24
N GLU A 93 -9.57 18.78 -4.37
CA GLU A 93 -9.99 20.00 -5.05
C GLU A 93 -9.48 21.23 -4.30
N ALA A 94 -9.52 21.22 -2.96
CA ALA A 94 -8.92 22.26 -2.14
C ALA A 94 -7.39 22.35 -2.31
N ALA A 95 -6.74 21.25 -2.69
CA ALA A 95 -5.32 21.20 -3.05
C ALA A 95 -5.04 21.54 -4.53
N GLY A 96 -6.06 21.89 -5.32
CA GLY A 96 -5.93 22.28 -6.73
C GLY A 96 -5.95 21.13 -7.74
N PHE A 97 -6.25 19.90 -7.31
CA PHE A 97 -6.38 18.75 -8.21
C PHE A 97 -7.83 18.60 -8.68
N ALA A 98 -8.10 18.92 -9.95
CA ALA A 98 -9.47 18.99 -10.46
C ALA A 98 -10.13 17.60 -10.63
N GLU A 99 -11.29 17.44 -9.98
CA GLU A 99 -12.27 16.36 -10.17
C GLU A 99 -11.73 14.96 -10.50
N PRO A 100 -11.01 14.29 -9.59
CA PRO A 100 -10.60 12.91 -9.83
C PRO A 100 -11.83 11.98 -9.95
N PRO A 101 -11.83 11.02 -10.90
CA PRO A 101 -12.87 10.01 -10.96
C PRO A 101 -12.93 9.19 -9.66
N CYS A 102 -14.14 9.08 -9.10
CA CYS A 102 -14.42 8.28 -7.92
C CYS A 102 -15.16 7.00 -8.30
N MET A 103 -14.67 5.86 -7.82
CA MET A 103 -15.26 4.55 -8.06
C MET A 103 -15.70 3.92 -6.74
N GLN A 104 -16.95 3.47 -6.72
CA GLN A 104 -17.48 2.62 -5.65
C GLN A 104 -17.79 1.25 -6.22
N ARG A 105 -17.30 0.19 -5.56
CA ARG A 105 -17.46 -1.20 -5.99
C ARG A 105 -17.99 -2.06 -4.86
N ASN A 106 -18.85 -3.02 -5.19
CA ASN A 106 -19.28 -4.05 -4.25
C ASN A 106 -18.32 -5.24 -4.37
N GLY A 107 -17.93 -5.81 -3.24
CA GLY A 107 -16.98 -6.93 -3.18
C GLY A 107 -15.68 -6.55 -2.48
N THR A 108 -14.67 -7.42 -2.60
CA THR A 108 -13.41 -7.22 -1.89
C THR A 108 -12.49 -6.25 -2.64
N LEU A 109 -11.60 -5.58 -1.89
CA LEU A 109 -10.57 -4.71 -2.46
C LEU A 109 -9.65 -5.47 -3.43
N VAL A 110 -9.30 -6.70 -3.09
CA VAL A 110 -8.33 -7.50 -3.84
C VAL A 110 -8.88 -7.87 -5.22
N ASP A 111 -10.11 -8.36 -5.29
CA ASP A 111 -10.75 -8.72 -6.56
C ASP A 111 -10.89 -7.49 -7.46
N THR A 112 -11.33 -6.36 -6.89
CA THR A 112 -11.47 -5.10 -7.61
C THR A 112 -10.13 -4.60 -8.17
N LEU A 113 -9.04 -4.75 -7.41
CA LEU A 113 -7.72 -4.34 -7.87
C LEU A 113 -7.19 -5.25 -8.98
N ALA A 114 -7.49 -6.55 -8.93
CA ALA A 114 -7.09 -7.51 -9.97
C ALA A 114 -7.73 -7.18 -11.32
N GLU A 115 -9.00 -6.75 -11.33
CA GLU A 115 -9.71 -6.34 -12.55
C GLU A 115 -9.06 -5.13 -13.24
N HIS A 116 -8.48 -4.21 -12.47
CA HIS A 116 -7.92 -2.96 -12.94
C HIS A 116 -6.38 -2.93 -12.96
N GLU A 117 -5.72 -4.03 -12.59
CA GLU A 117 -4.26 -4.11 -12.39
C GLU A 117 -3.45 -3.55 -13.56
N LYS A 118 -3.92 -3.73 -14.81
CA LYS A 118 -3.18 -3.28 -15.98
C LYS A 118 -3.11 -1.77 -16.15
N GLU A 119 -4.08 -1.05 -15.61
CA GLU A 119 -4.19 0.41 -15.72
C GLU A 119 -3.59 1.13 -14.51
N ILE A 120 -3.35 0.43 -13.40
CA ILE A 120 -2.76 0.99 -12.19
C ILE A 120 -1.26 1.19 -12.39
N ARG A 121 -0.82 2.45 -12.38
CA ARG A 121 0.61 2.83 -12.36
C ARG A 121 1.19 2.72 -10.95
N LEU A 122 0.41 3.16 -9.96
CA LEU A 122 0.75 3.15 -8.54
C LEU A 122 -0.55 3.02 -7.73
N LEU A 123 -0.60 2.07 -6.81
CA LEU A 123 -1.66 1.99 -5.79
C LEU A 123 -1.19 2.72 -4.53
N VAL A 124 -2.02 3.61 -3.98
CA VAL A 124 -1.83 4.24 -2.68
C VAL A 124 -2.86 3.68 -1.71
N LEU A 125 -2.40 3.18 -0.56
CA LEU A 125 -3.28 2.66 0.50
C LEU A 125 -2.76 2.93 1.90
N GLY A 126 -3.68 3.05 2.86
CA GLY A 126 -3.34 3.16 4.27
C GLY A 126 -2.71 1.89 4.82
N LYS A 127 -1.82 2.04 5.81
CA LYS A 127 -1.23 0.91 6.56
C LYS A 127 -2.28 -0.03 7.18
N ARG A 128 -3.43 0.52 7.54
CA ARG A 128 -4.56 -0.17 8.16
C ARG A 128 -5.87 0.46 7.69
N GLY A 129 -6.93 -0.34 7.70
CA GLY A 129 -8.27 0.12 7.38
C GLY A 129 -9.20 0.25 8.58
N GLU A 130 -10.46 0.54 8.32
CA GLU A 130 -11.52 0.80 9.30
C GLU A 130 -11.74 -0.36 10.29
N THR A 131 -11.61 -1.61 9.83
CA THR A 131 -11.81 -2.82 10.67
C THR A 131 -10.63 -3.12 11.60
N ALA A 132 -9.54 -2.36 11.54
CA ALA A 132 -8.33 -2.61 12.33
C ALA A 132 -8.46 -2.26 13.82
N HIS A 133 -9.58 -1.68 14.27
CA HIS A 133 -9.85 -1.36 15.67
C HIS A 133 -9.91 -2.59 16.59
N GLN A 134 -10.07 -3.81 16.04
CA GLN A 134 -10.24 -5.04 16.84
C GLN A 134 -8.92 -5.77 17.16
N ALA A 135 -7.78 -5.40 16.58
CA ALA A 135 -6.49 -6.06 16.86
C ALA A 135 -5.30 -5.10 16.75
N SER A 136 -5.02 -4.35 17.82
CA SER A 136 -3.84 -3.49 17.92
C SER A 136 -2.55 -4.28 17.67
N GLY A 137 -1.80 -3.92 16.63
CA GLY A 137 -0.49 -4.52 16.33
C GLY A 137 -0.40 -5.29 15.02
N HIS A 138 -1.51 -5.63 14.36
CA HIS A 138 -1.48 -6.36 13.09
C HIS A 138 -1.40 -5.43 11.86
N LEU A 139 -0.95 -5.96 10.73
CA LEU A 139 -1.08 -5.31 9.42
C LEU A 139 -2.54 -5.50 8.96
N GLY A 140 -3.12 -4.56 8.21
CA GLY A 140 -4.46 -4.77 7.68
C GLY A 140 -4.51 -6.03 6.81
N SER A 141 -5.50 -6.91 7.02
CA SER A 141 -5.67 -8.15 6.24
C SER A 141 -5.73 -7.89 4.73
N ASN A 142 -6.34 -6.77 4.33
CA ASN A 142 -6.38 -6.31 2.95
C ASN A 142 -5.00 -5.93 2.41
N LEU A 143 -4.18 -5.19 3.16
CA LEU A 143 -2.83 -4.80 2.72
C LEU A 143 -1.93 -6.02 2.49
N GLU A 144 -1.98 -7.03 3.38
CA GLU A 144 -1.21 -8.28 3.19
C GLU A 144 -1.61 -9.04 1.92
N ARG A 145 -2.91 -9.12 1.61
CA ARG A 145 -3.42 -9.77 0.39
C ARG A 145 -3.08 -8.96 -0.86
N VAL A 146 -3.26 -7.65 -0.83
CA VAL A 146 -2.92 -6.76 -1.94
C VAL A 146 -1.43 -6.83 -2.30
N VAL A 147 -0.54 -6.77 -1.31
CA VAL A 147 0.91 -6.88 -1.53
C VAL A 147 1.30 -8.24 -2.13
N ARG A 148 0.52 -9.29 -1.85
CA ARG A 148 0.73 -10.64 -2.38
C ARG A 148 0.27 -10.78 -3.84
N GLU A 149 -0.87 -10.18 -4.18
CA GLU A 149 -1.59 -10.46 -5.42
C GLU A 149 -1.39 -9.40 -6.51
N LEU A 150 -1.19 -8.13 -6.15
CA LEU A 150 -1.02 -7.05 -7.12
C LEU A 150 0.45 -6.91 -7.55
N HIS A 151 0.73 -6.94 -8.86
CA HIS A 151 2.07 -6.83 -9.48
C HIS A 151 2.42 -5.40 -9.93
N ARG A 152 1.75 -4.41 -9.35
CA ARG A 152 2.01 -2.99 -9.55
C ARG A 152 2.69 -2.39 -8.32
N PRO A 153 3.41 -1.26 -8.46
CA PRO A 153 3.96 -0.53 -7.32
C PRO A 153 2.86 -0.18 -6.31
N ILE A 154 3.15 -0.37 -5.03
CA ILE A 154 2.21 -0.12 -3.93
C ILE A 154 2.87 0.86 -2.95
N LEU A 155 2.29 2.04 -2.77
CA LEU A 155 2.66 2.99 -1.73
C LEU A 155 1.75 2.82 -0.52
N MET A 156 2.27 2.17 0.52
CA MET A 156 1.63 2.12 1.82
C MET A 156 1.95 3.41 2.58
N VAL A 157 0.94 4.07 3.14
CA VAL A 157 1.11 5.37 3.81
C VAL A 157 0.79 5.34 5.32
N PRO A 158 1.50 6.14 6.13
CA PRO A 158 1.20 6.32 7.54
C PRO A 158 0.01 7.29 7.72
N LYS A 159 -0.34 7.62 8.98
CA LYS A 159 -1.47 8.50 9.29
C LYS A 159 -1.23 9.97 8.92
N ALA A 160 0.02 10.40 8.88
CA ALA A 160 0.39 11.79 8.60
C ALA A 160 1.11 11.88 7.26
N PHE A 161 0.81 12.93 6.51
CA PHE A 161 1.52 13.26 5.29
C PHE A 161 2.80 14.02 5.60
N THR A 162 3.91 13.57 4.99
CA THR A 162 5.18 14.27 4.94
C THR A 162 5.68 14.18 3.51
N LEU A 163 6.02 15.32 2.90
CA LEU A 163 6.55 15.35 1.53
C LEU A 163 7.88 14.58 1.50
N PRO A 164 8.01 13.49 0.72
CA PRO A 164 9.24 12.70 0.69
C PRO A 164 10.38 13.49 0.03
N LYS A 165 11.43 13.83 0.80
CA LYS A 165 12.65 14.46 0.28
C LYS A 165 13.85 13.53 0.35
N ARG A 166 13.85 12.59 1.29
CA ARG A 166 14.91 11.59 1.47
C ARG A 166 14.34 10.18 1.36
N VAL A 167 14.75 9.48 0.32
CA VAL A 167 14.20 8.18 -0.05
C VAL A 167 15.25 7.10 0.16
N LEU A 168 14.99 6.14 1.05
CA LEU A 168 15.86 5.01 1.30
C LEU A 168 15.43 3.80 0.48
N MET A 169 16.30 3.28 -0.36
CA MET A 169 16.15 1.99 -1.00
C MET A 169 16.89 0.91 -0.20
N ALA A 170 16.12 -0.01 0.39
CA ALA A 170 16.67 -1.26 0.92
C ALA A 170 17.04 -2.18 -0.26
N PHE A 171 18.34 -2.42 -0.44
CA PHE A 171 18.88 -3.10 -1.60
C PHE A 171 19.68 -4.34 -1.19
N ASP A 172 19.44 -5.44 -1.90
CA ASP A 172 20.00 -6.75 -1.57
C ASP A 172 20.61 -7.44 -2.81
N GLY A 173 20.75 -6.71 -3.93
CA GLY A 173 21.24 -7.24 -5.20
C GLY A 173 20.30 -8.21 -5.92
N SER A 174 19.13 -8.54 -5.35
CA SER A 174 18.16 -9.46 -5.96
C SER A 174 17.60 -8.89 -7.26
N LYS A 175 17.03 -9.76 -8.10
CA LYS A 175 16.40 -9.35 -9.37
C LYS A 175 15.30 -8.30 -9.17
N THR A 176 14.47 -8.48 -8.12
CA THR A 176 13.40 -7.53 -7.78
C THR A 176 13.97 -6.21 -7.31
N ALA A 177 15.01 -6.21 -6.47
CA ALA A 177 15.65 -4.99 -6.02
C ALA A 177 16.33 -4.23 -7.18
N ARG A 178 17.00 -4.93 -8.11
CA ARG A 178 17.58 -4.33 -9.32
C ARG A 178 16.51 -3.69 -10.21
N LYS A 179 15.44 -4.41 -10.50
CA LYS A 179 14.28 -3.86 -11.22
C LYS A 179 13.71 -2.64 -10.50
N GLY A 180 13.71 -2.65 -9.17
CA GLY A 180 13.33 -1.51 -8.36
C GLY A 180 14.20 -0.27 -8.61
N VAL A 181 15.53 -0.43 -8.63
CA VAL A 181 16.47 0.66 -8.92
C VAL A 181 16.19 1.24 -10.31
N GLU A 182 16.05 0.38 -11.31
CA GLU A 182 15.74 0.81 -12.68
C GLU A 182 14.40 1.55 -12.77
N MET A 183 13.40 1.12 -12.01
CA MET A 183 12.09 1.77 -11.97
C MET A 183 12.18 3.14 -11.30
N LEU A 184 12.94 3.28 -10.21
CA LEU A 184 13.19 4.57 -9.56
C LEU A 184 13.95 5.53 -10.49
N ALA A 185 14.96 5.03 -11.20
CA ALA A 185 15.74 5.79 -12.16
C ALA A 185 14.87 6.33 -13.31
N LYS A 186 13.92 5.52 -13.81
CA LYS A 186 13.02 5.91 -14.92
C LYS A 186 11.81 6.74 -14.48
N SER A 187 11.50 6.76 -13.19
CA SER A 187 10.28 7.37 -12.67
C SER A 187 10.53 8.81 -12.21
N PRO A 188 9.71 9.80 -12.62
CA PRO A 188 9.81 11.17 -12.14
C PRO A 188 9.34 11.35 -10.68
N LEU A 189 8.80 10.30 -10.04
CA LEU A 189 8.28 10.33 -8.66
C LEU A 189 9.26 10.90 -7.64
N PHE A 190 10.55 10.77 -7.90
CA PHE A 190 11.64 11.15 -6.99
C PHE A 190 12.63 12.14 -7.61
N ASP A 191 12.16 12.96 -8.56
CA ASP A 191 12.99 14.00 -9.20
C ASP A 191 13.62 14.97 -8.18
N ASP A 192 12.83 15.40 -7.20
CA ASP A 192 13.25 16.38 -6.17
C ASP A 192 13.78 15.74 -4.88
N ALA A 193 14.04 14.42 -4.88
CA ALA A 193 14.43 13.67 -3.69
C ALA A 193 15.88 13.16 -3.76
N SER A 194 16.55 13.16 -2.60
CA SER A 194 17.83 12.48 -2.42
C SER A 194 17.60 10.99 -2.18
N CYS A 195 18.26 10.15 -2.97
CA CYS A 195 18.14 8.69 -2.89
C CYS A 195 19.29 8.09 -2.06
N TYR A 196 18.96 7.30 -1.07
CA TYR A 196 19.91 6.56 -0.25
C TYR A 196 19.79 5.07 -0.61
N VAL A 197 20.89 4.39 -0.92
CA VAL A 197 20.88 2.94 -1.20
C VAL A 197 21.63 2.23 -0.09
N VAL A 198 20.95 1.33 0.62
CA VAL A 198 21.56 0.60 1.74
C VAL A 198 21.51 -0.90 1.50
N ILE A 199 22.67 -1.54 1.59
CA ILE A 199 22.81 -2.99 1.70
C ILE A 199 23.07 -3.33 3.16
N VAL A 200 22.21 -4.18 3.74
CA VAL A 200 22.48 -4.78 5.06
C VAL A 200 23.15 -6.14 4.85
N GLY A 201 24.42 -6.24 5.23
CA GLY A 201 25.24 -7.42 5.00
C GLY A 201 26.72 -7.16 5.24
N ALA A 202 27.55 -8.17 4.97
CA ALA A 202 29.00 -8.04 5.08
C ALA A 202 29.57 -7.15 3.96
N GLU A 203 30.68 -6.47 4.24
CA GLU A 203 31.46 -5.74 3.24
C GLU A 203 32.23 -6.73 2.35
N THR A 204 31.60 -7.15 1.26
CA THR A 204 32.19 -8.04 0.26
C THR A 204 32.38 -7.30 -1.06
N ALA A 205 33.32 -7.75 -1.89
CA ALA A 205 33.53 -7.19 -3.23
C ALA A 205 32.24 -7.28 -4.09
N GLU A 206 31.44 -8.32 -3.88
CA GLU A 206 30.12 -8.46 -4.52
C GLU A 206 29.18 -7.35 -4.07
N ASN A 207 28.99 -7.13 -2.76
CA ASN A 207 28.09 -6.08 -2.26
C ASN A 207 28.54 -4.68 -2.67
N HIS A 208 29.85 -4.40 -2.69
CA HIS A 208 30.37 -3.14 -3.23
C HIS A 208 30.02 -2.96 -4.70
N SER A 209 30.19 -4.00 -5.53
CA SER A 209 29.86 -3.95 -6.96
C SER A 209 28.36 -3.76 -7.20
N GLN A 210 27.52 -4.42 -6.39
CA GLN A 210 26.06 -4.28 -6.44
C GLN A 210 25.61 -2.88 -6.04
N LEU A 211 26.17 -2.33 -4.95
CA LEU A 211 25.88 -0.98 -4.48
C LEU A 211 26.29 0.05 -5.53
N GLN A 212 27.50 -0.09 -6.08
CA GLN A 212 28.00 0.82 -7.11
C GLN A 212 27.11 0.82 -8.34
N TRP A 213 26.71 -0.36 -8.84
CA TRP A 213 25.76 -0.46 -9.95
C TRP A 213 24.44 0.28 -9.67
N ALA A 214 23.91 0.16 -8.45
CA ALA A 214 22.66 0.83 -8.08
C ALA A 214 22.82 2.35 -8.04
N MET A 215 23.91 2.85 -7.46
CA MET A 215 24.23 4.27 -7.44
C MET A 215 24.43 4.82 -8.85
N ASP A 216 25.25 4.17 -9.68
CA ASP A 216 25.53 4.60 -11.05
C ASP A 216 24.24 4.69 -11.88
N THR A 217 23.34 3.71 -11.72
CA THR A 217 22.05 3.69 -12.42
C THR A 217 21.17 4.87 -12.04
N LEU A 218 21.13 5.24 -10.76
CA LEU A 218 20.35 6.38 -10.27
C LEU A 218 21.01 7.72 -10.63
N GLN A 219 22.35 7.81 -10.55
CA GLN A 219 23.11 9.01 -10.93
C GLN A 219 23.02 9.29 -12.43
N ALA A 220 23.05 8.26 -13.27
CA ALA A 220 22.85 8.39 -14.71
C ALA A 220 21.45 8.93 -15.06
N ALA A 221 20.47 8.76 -14.17
CA ALA A 221 19.14 9.35 -14.26
C ALA A 221 19.03 10.74 -13.61
N GLY A 222 20.15 11.35 -13.20
CA GLY A 222 20.20 12.69 -12.61
C GLY A 222 19.80 12.73 -11.13
N ARG A 223 19.75 11.59 -10.43
CA ARG A 223 19.41 11.55 -9.00
C ARG A 223 20.62 11.89 -8.14
N GLN A 224 20.38 12.63 -7.06
CA GLN A 224 21.34 12.72 -5.96
C GLN A 224 21.34 11.40 -5.19
N THR A 225 22.49 10.76 -5.04
CA THR A 225 22.56 9.43 -4.43
C THR A 225 23.65 9.32 -3.36
N GLU A 226 23.35 8.65 -2.26
CA GLU A 226 24.32 8.20 -1.27
C GLU A 226 24.19 6.68 -1.07
N GLY A 227 25.31 5.96 -0.96
CA GLY A 227 25.33 4.51 -0.78
C GLY A 227 26.00 4.09 0.52
N ALA A 228 25.48 3.05 1.17
CA ALA A 228 26.06 2.49 2.38
C ALA A 228 25.91 0.96 2.44
N ILE A 229 26.96 0.29 2.93
CA ILE A 229 26.88 -1.09 3.41
C ILE A 229 26.91 -1.03 4.94
N ARG A 230 26.06 -1.81 5.60
CA ARG A 230 25.97 -1.88 7.06
C ARG A 230 25.84 -3.33 7.50
N ALA A 231 26.60 -3.72 8.52
CA ALA A 231 26.43 -5.03 9.15
C ALA A 231 25.35 -4.97 10.24
N GLY A 232 24.57 -6.04 10.39
CA GLY A 232 23.57 -6.17 11.44
C GLY A 232 22.32 -6.92 11.01
N GLU A 233 21.29 -6.89 11.86
CA GLU A 233 19.94 -7.34 11.54
C GLU A 233 19.25 -6.29 10.64
N VAL A 234 18.48 -6.73 9.64
CA VAL A 234 17.92 -5.87 8.59
C VAL A 234 16.97 -4.80 9.13
N GLU A 235 16.02 -5.18 9.98
CA GLU A 235 15.04 -4.25 10.53
C GLU A 235 15.72 -3.20 11.43
N GLU A 236 16.59 -3.63 12.35
CA GLU A 236 17.31 -2.75 13.28
C GLU A 236 18.22 -1.78 12.52
N THR A 237 19.01 -2.30 11.58
CA THR A 237 19.97 -1.50 10.81
C THR A 237 19.27 -0.46 9.94
N LEU A 238 18.21 -0.86 9.22
CA LEU A 238 17.45 0.08 8.41
C LEU A 238 16.71 1.10 9.27
N ARG A 239 16.22 0.73 10.45
CA ARG A 239 15.60 1.66 11.40
C ARG A 239 16.61 2.70 11.89
N ALA A 240 17.81 2.27 12.29
CA ALA A 240 18.88 3.16 12.73
C ALA A 240 19.30 4.11 11.61
N TYR A 241 19.51 3.60 10.39
CA TYR A 241 19.87 4.41 9.23
C TYR A 241 18.79 5.44 8.87
N LYS A 242 17.51 5.04 8.97
CA LYS A 242 16.38 5.95 8.77
C LYS A 242 16.40 7.13 9.73
N GLN A 243 16.76 6.90 10.99
CA GLN A 243 16.89 7.95 12.01
C GLN A 243 18.16 8.79 11.79
N GLU A 244 19.28 8.17 11.43
CA GLU A 244 20.56 8.84 11.17
C GLU A 244 20.47 9.85 10.02
N LYS A 245 19.74 9.49 8.95
CA LYS A 245 19.65 10.27 7.71
C LYS A 245 18.34 11.01 7.52
N ASP A 246 17.47 11.04 8.53
CA ASP A 246 16.14 11.65 8.46
C ASP A 246 15.35 11.21 7.22
N ILE A 247 15.27 9.90 7.00
CA ILE A 247 14.61 9.31 5.84
C ILE A 247 13.09 9.49 5.93
N ASP A 248 12.50 9.98 4.85
CA ASP A 248 11.07 10.26 4.75
C ASP A 248 10.28 9.12 4.09
N LEU A 249 10.91 8.27 3.27
CA LEU A 249 10.24 7.18 2.54
C LEU A 249 11.17 5.98 2.38
N LEU A 250 10.64 4.78 2.57
CA LEU A 250 11.35 3.52 2.33
C LEU A 250 10.88 2.87 1.02
N VAL A 251 11.80 2.52 0.15
CA VAL A 251 11.56 1.65 -1.01
C VAL A 251 12.13 0.27 -0.68
N MET A 252 11.33 -0.76 -0.89
CA MET A 252 11.79 -2.15 -0.76
C MET A 252 11.12 -3.07 -1.77
N GLY A 253 11.84 -4.10 -2.18
CA GLY A 253 11.24 -5.25 -2.83
C GLY A 253 10.40 -6.04 -1.83
N ALA A 254 9.31 -6.64 -2.30
CA ALA A 254 8.62 -7.69 -1.55
C ALA A 254 8.91 -9.06 -2.18
N TYR A 255 8.99 -10.09 -1.32
CA TYR A 255 9.09 -11.51 -1.71
C TYR A 255 10.34 -11.93 -2.52
N GLY A 256 11.41 -11.11 -2.55
CA GLY A 256 12.65 -11.42 -3.28
C GLY A 256 13.50 -12.54 -2.65
N HIS A 257 13.44 -12.70 -1.32
CA HIS A 257 14.20 -13.70 -0.56
C HIS A 257 13.28 -14.73 0.07
N SER A 258 12.85 -15.72 -0.71
CA SER A 258 12.68 -17.10 -0.27
C SER A 258 11.97 -17.92 -1.34
N ARG A 259 12.46 -19.13 -1.57
CA ARG A 259 11.91 -20.16 -2.46
C ARG A 259 10.52 -20.69 -2.02
N ILE A 260 9.80 -20.01 -1.14
CA ILE A 260 8.47 -20.38 -0.66
C ILE A 260 7.46 -19.44 -1.33
N ARG A 261 7.14 -19.78 -2.58
CA ARG A 261 6.31 -18.94 -3.48
C ARG A 261 4.81 -18.88 -3.13
N HIS A 262 4.31 -19.57 -2.09
CA HIS A 262 2.85 -19.78 -2.02
C HIS A 262 2.14 -19.65 -0.67
N LEU A 263 2.79 -19.39 0.48
CA LEU A 263 2.04 -19.48 1.76
C LEU A 263 2.21 -18.30 2.73
N LEU A 264 3.31 -17.54 2.71
CA LEU A 264 3.56 -16.51 3.74
C LEU A 264 4.07 -15.21 3.11
N VAL A 265 3.54 -14.08 3.59
CA VAL A 265 4.24 -12.79 3.44
C VAL A 265 5.61 -12.95 4.10
N GLY A 266 6.69 -12.64 3.38
CA GLY A 266 8.05 -12.78 3.92
C GLY A 266 8.14 -12.12 5.30
N SER A 267 8.64 -12.85 6.31
CA SER A 267 8.59 -12.42 7.71
C SER A 267 9.17 -11.02 7.93
N THR A 268 10.26 -10.70 7.23
CA THR A 268 10.92 -9.38 7.26
C THR A 268 10.06 -8.29 6.64
N THR A 269 9.42 -8.53 5.47
CA THR A 269 8.54 -7.52 4.83
C THR A 269 7.33 -7.24 5.70
N THR A 270 6.68 -8.26 6.27
CA THR A 270 5.54 -8.09 7.18
C THR A 270 5.93 -7.29 8.43
N ALA A 271 7.06 -7.64 9.05
CA ALA A 271 7.55 -6.95 10.25
C ALA A 271 7.85 -5.48 9.95
N MET A 272 8.53 -5.20 8.85
CA MET A 272 8.84 -3.84 8.38
C MET A 272 7.57 -3.01 8.13
N LEU A 273 6.58 -3.57 7.41
CA LEU A 273 5.32 -2.86 7.13
C LEU A 273 4.47 -2.65 8.40
N ARG A 274 4.49 -3.61 9.32
CA ARG A 274 3.79 -3.51 10.60
C ARG A 274 4.31 -2.36 11.44
N ASN A 275 5.64 -2.23 11.51
CA ASN A 275 6.36 -1.26 12.34
C ASN A 275 6.69 0.06 11.62
N ALA A 276 6.30 0.21 10.36
CA ALA A 276 6.56 1.42 9.59
C ALA A 276 5.73 2.60 10.10
N HIS A 277 6.43 3.70 10.37
CA HIS A 277 5.87 5.02 10.71
C HIS A 277 6.01 6.04 9.56
N LEU A 278 6.64 5.63 8.47
CA LEU A 278 6.84 6.41 7.25
C LEU A 278 6.24 5.65 6.05
N PRO A 279 6.00 6.32 4.91
CA PRO A 279 5.56 5.67 3.69
C PRO A 279 6.52 4.59 3.22
N VAL A 280 5.97 3.47 2.75
CA VAL A 280 6.73 2.38 2.17
C VAL A 280 6.26 2.12 0.75
N LEU A 281 7.14 2.33 -0.22
CA LEU A 281 6.94 1.93 -1.60
C LEU A 281 7.42 0.49 -1.78
N ILE A 282 6.49 -0.39 -2.11
CA ILE A 282 6.69 -1.82 -2.26
C ILE A 282 6.72 -2.16 -3.74
N LEU A 283 7.78 -2.84 -4.16
CA LEU A 283 8.03 -3.21 -5.55
C LEU A 283 8.05 -4.73 -5.75
N ARG A 284 7.56 -5.20 -6.92
CA ARG A 284 7.49 -6.61 -7.31
C ARG A 284 8.11 -6.88 -8.68
#